data_AF-A0A7X4DYR3-F1
#
_entry.id   AF-A0A7X4DYR3-F1
#
_cell.length_a   1.000
_cell.length_b   1.000
_cell.length_c   1.000
_cell.angle_alpha   90.00
_cell.angle_beta   90.00
_cell.angle_gamma   90.00
#
_symmetry.space_group_name_H-M   'P 1'
#
loop_
_entity.id
_entity.type
_entity.pdbx_description
1 polymer ?
#
loop_
_entity_poly.entity_id
_entity_poly.type
_entity_poly.pdbx_seq_one_letter_code
_entity_poly.pdbx_strand_id
1 'polypeptide(L)'
;MQPTWGSFELEDETGSSNTTRFPLIGIGFPVQEARGVATFTLAGFMEQRWTGERSELIDLAGEQVLVEDRFETSGGTSIARLGWAQRVFRQRLAVGVSVGAYVGRLEQSFDRTLDSLSIGDRVRPFSELSEWRYSGYTLAAGISADPHDLIHLAAAVEWSGDITETPRPGTEGAANTYSVPLRLSGGGTVQLTPRFQLNGSIAWQDWSSATGFPDGVASHLKFTYGGGLEWRAIQQETRSVPLRFGYRRVVPPFRYHRYDPIETVWSAGVGFNIVELAAIRFGWIDLAAEYGTRDSHPLSERFWRGTVSLGISRF
;
A
#
# COMPACT_ATOMS: atom_id res chain seq x y z
N MET A 1 1.08 -11.21 -3.52
CA MET A 1 -0.28 -10.73 -3.89
C MET A 1 -1.06 -10.51 -2.61
N GLN A 2 -1.95 -9.50 -2.55
CA GLN A 2 -2.74 -9.22 -1.34
C GLN A 2 -4.22 -8.91 -1.66
N PRO A 3 -5.09 -9.93 -1.81
CA PRO A 3 -6.53 -9.70 -1.87
C PRO A 3 -7.06 -9.09 -0.56
N THR A 4 -8.09 -8.27 -0.69
CA THR A 4 -8.78 -7.58 0.40
C THR A 4 -10.28 -7.69 0.20
N TRP A 5 -10.99 -8.06 1.26
CA TRP A 5 -12.45 -8.12 1.30
C TRP A 5 -12.92 -7.26 2.45
N GLY A 6 -13.90 -6.40 2.24
CA GLY A 6 -14.39 -5.50 3.26
C GLY A 6 -15.89 -5.27 3.19
N SER A 7 -16.38 -4.68 4.28
CA SER A 7 -17.72 -4.14 4.40
C SER A 7 -17.62 -2.73 4.95
N PHE A 8 -18.52 -1.85 4.56
CA PHE A 8 -18.59 -0.49 5.08
C PHE A 8 -20.01 -0.12 5.47
N GLU A 9 -20.11 0.77 6.43
CA GLU A 9 -21.33 1.42 6.92
C GLU A 9 -21.12 2.92 6.76
N LEU A 10 -22.06 3.58 6.08
CA LEU A 10 -22.10 5.02 5.88
C LEU A 10 -23.50 5.52 6.18
N GLU A 11 -23.68 6.12 7.36
CA GLU A 11 -25.00 6.53 7.85
C GLU A 11 -25.99 5.34 7.85
N ASP A 12 -27.01 5.36 6.99
CA ASP A 12 -28.00 4.29 6.85
C ASP A 12 -27.69 3.31 5.71
N GLU A 13 -26.57 3.51 4.99
CA GLU A 13 -26.14 2.67 3.89
C GLU A 13 -25.09 1.64 4.33
N THR A 14 -25.21 0.42 3.81
CA THR A 14 -24.20 -0.63 3.99
C THR A 14 -23.75 -1.15 2.64
N GLY A 15 -22.48 -1.52 2.54
CA GLY A 15 -21.90 -2.04 1.31
C GLY A 15 -20.76 -3.01 1.55
N SER A 16 -20.29 -3.60 0.46
CA SER A 16 -19.14 -4.51 0.46
C SER A 16 -18.11 -4.08 -0.58
N SER A 17 -16.84 -4.39 -0.33
CA SER A 17 -15.73 -4.09 -1.23
C SER A 17 -14.82 -5.29 -1.40
N ASN A 18 -14.33 -5.49 -2.63
CA ASN A 18 -13.31 -6.48 -2.92
C ASN A 18 -12.26 -5.85 -3.82
N THR A 19 -11.00 -5.93 -3.41
CA THR A 19 -9.88 -5.37 -4.16
C THR A 19 -8.65 -6.26 -4.01
N THR A 20 -7.65 -6.06 -4.85
CA THR A 20 -6.38 -6.77 -4.76
C THR A 20 -5.25 -5.79 -5.00
N ARG A 21 -4.27 -5.80 -4.10
CA ARG A 21 -3.11 -4.91 -4.24
C ARG A 21 -2.06 -5.42 -5.21
N PHE A 22 -1.37 -4.48 -5.85
CA PHE A 22 -0.23 -4.75 -6.72
C PHE A 22 0.84 -5.56 -5.96
N PRO A 23 1.42 -6.60 -6.57
CA PRO A 23 2.43 -7.41 -5.91
C PRO A 23 3.70 -6.60 -5.63
N LEU A 24 4.29 -6.79 -4.46
CA LEU A 24 5.65 -6.33 -4.19
C LEU A 24 6.66 -7.30 -4.81
N ILE A 25 7.61 -6.76 -5.57
CA ILE A 25 8.75 -7.48 -6.12
C ILE A 25 10.02 -6.85 -5.55
N GLY A 26 10.95 -7.68 -5.09
CA GLY A 26 12.25 -7.24 -4.59
C GLY A 26 13.34 -8.19 -5.03
N ILE A 27 14.44 -7.63 -5.52
CA ILE A 27 15.64 -8.36 -5.92
C ILE A 27 16.83 -7.72 -5.19
N GLY A 28 17.66 -8.55 -4.56
CA GLY A 28 18.93 -8.15 -3.98
C GLY A 28 20.06 -8.92 -4.64
N PHE A 29 21.06 -8.21 -5.15
CA PHE A 29 22.22 -8.78 -5.80
C PHE A 29 23.49 -8.39 -5.04
N PRO A 30 24.13 -9.33 -4.31
CA PRO A 30 25.40 -9.09 -3.65
C PRO A 30 26.50 -8.84 -4.68
N VAL A 31 27.19 -7.71 -4.58
CA VAL A 31 28.33 -7.36 -5.43
C VAL A 31 29.60 -7.52 -4.59
N GLN A 32 30.24 -8.68 -4.73
CA GLN A 32 31.36 -9.09 -3.87
C GLN A 32 32.55 -8.11 -3.93
N GLU A 33 32.91 -7.65 -5.14
CA GLU A 33 34.04 -6.74 -5.36
C GLU A 33 33.86 -5.40 -4.61
N ALA A 34 32.64 -4.90 -4.57
CA ALA A 34 32.28 -3.62 -3.95
C ALA A 34 31.74 -3.77 -2.51
N ARG A 35 31.72 -5.00 -1.96
CA ARG A 35 31.26 -5.32 -0.60
C ARG A 35 29.87 -4.74 -0.26
N GLY A 36 28.99 -4.69 -1.25
CA GLY A 36 27.65 -4.13 -1.11
C GLY A 36 26.58 -4.99 -1.78
N VAL A 37 25.35 -4.52 -1.69
CA VAL A 37 24.18 -5.16 -2.29
C VAL A 37 23.47 -4.13 -3.16
N ALA A 38 23.36 -4.42 -4.44
CA ALA A 38 22.48 -3.70 -5.34
C ALA A 38 21.06 -4.23 -5.17
N THR A 39 20.06 -3.35 -5.19
CA THR A 39 18.66 -3.76 -5.05
C THR A 39 17.80 -3.18 -6.16
N PHE A 40 16.77 -3.93 -6.54
CA PHE A 40 15.67 -3.46 -7.35
C PHE A 40 14.36 -3.77 -6.62
N THR A 41 13.46 -2.81 -6.51
CA THR A 41 12.12 -3.04 -5.94
C THR A 41 11.04 -2.42 -6.81
N LEU A 42 9.89 -3.08 -6.86
CA LEU A 42 8.67 -2.59 -7.46
C LEU A 42 7.52 -2.84 -6.49
N ALA A 43 6.80 -1.80 -6.09
CA ALA A 43 5.71 -1.91 -5.11
C ALA A 43 4.58 -0.92 -5.40
N GLY A 44 3.35 -1.28 -5.04
CA GLY A 44 2.22 -0.34 -5.04
C GLY A 44 2.41 0.78 -4.01
N PHE A 45 1.91 1.98 -4.31
CA PHE A 45 1.96 3.15 -3.43
C PHE A 45 0.57 3.67 -3.07
N MET A 46 -0.20 4.04 -4.08
CA MET A 46 -1.59 4.48 -3.96
C MET A 46 -2.39 3.74 -5.00
N GLU A 47 -3.40 3.00 -4.59
CA GLU A 47 -4.23 2.20 -5.49
C GLU A 47 -5.68 2.61 -5.31
N GLN A 48 -6.39 2.70 -6.42
CA GLN A 48 -7.79 3.07 -6.46
C GLN A 48 -8.50 2.05 -7.34
N ARG A 49 -9.24 1.15 -6.69
CA ARG A 49 -10.05 0.15 -7.37
C ARG A 49 -11.38 0.01 -6.65
N TRP A 50 -12.44 0.48 -7.28
CA TRP A 50 -13.80 0.42 -6.76
C TRP A 50 -14.81 0.52 -7.91
N THR A 51 -16.00 0.01 -7.65
CA THR A 51 -17.16 0.13 -8.53
C THR A 51 -18.33 0.60 -7.68
N GLY A 52 -19.04 1.62 -8.14
CA GLY A 52 -20.27 2.12 -7.54
C GLY A 52 -21.40 2.04 -8.55
N GLU A 53 -22.55 1.58 -8.10
CA GLU A 53 -23.77 1.52 -8.90
C GLU A 53 -24.84 2.34 -8.17
N ARG A 54 -25.55 3.19 -8.92
CA ARG A 54 -26.62 4.04 -8.40
C ARG A 54 -27.81 3.97 -9.34
N SER A 55 -28.99 3.74 -8.79
CA SER A 55 -30.25 3.83 -9.53
C SER A 55 -31.02 5.06 -9.09
N GLU A 56 -31.45 5.88 -10.05
CA GLU A 56 -32.21 7.11 -9.79
C GLU A 56 -33.35 7.28 -10.81
N LEU A 57 -34.47 7.82 -10.36
CA LEU A 57 -35.53 8.28 -11.27
C LEU A 57 -35.21 9.71 -11.70
N ILE A 58 -35.03 9.92 -12.99
CA ILE A 58 -34.83 11.26 -13.55
C ILE A 58 -36.02 11.64 -14.43
N ASP A 59 -36.39 12.92 -14.39
CA ASP A 59 -37.39 13.48 -15.29
C ASP A 59 -36.74 13.76 -16.65
N LEU A 60 -37.15 13.01 -17.68
CA LEU A 60 -36.76 13.24 -19.06
C LEU A 60 -38.00 13.60 -19.87
N ALA A 61 -38.08 14.87 -20.27
CA ALA A 61 -39.18 15.40 -21.09
C ALA A 61 -40.58 15.21 -20.47
N GLY A 62 -40.70 15.19 -19.14
CA GLY A 62 -41.96 15.04 -18.41
C GLY A 62 -42.30 13.60 -18.02
N GLU A 63 -41.43 12.63 -18.35
CA GLU A 63 -41.56 11.23 -17.97
C GLU A 63 -40.50 10.86 -16.93
N GLN A 64 -40.90 10.15 -15.87
CA GLN A 64 -39.98 9.63 -14.87
C GLN A 64 -39.35 8.35 -15.40
N VAL A 65 -38.02 8.36 -15.53
CA VAL A 65 -37.26 7.26 -16.11
C VAL A 65 -36.26 6.76 -15.09
N LEU A 66 -36.26 5.45 -14.87
CA LEU A 66 -35.19 4.80 -14.10
C LEU A 66 -33.90 4.82 -14.92
N VAL A 67 -32.87 5.38 -14.29
CA VAL A 67 -31.51 5.42 -14.81
C VAL A 67 -30.60 4.69 -13.84
N GLU A 68 -29.74 3.86 -14.43
CA GLU A 68 -28.71 3.14 -13.73
C GLU A 68 -27.35 3.72 -14.14
N ASP A 69 -26.68 4.31 -13.16
CA ASP A 69 -25.36 4.87 -13.29
C ASP A 69 -24.34 3.90 -12.69
N ARG A 70 -23.33 3.54 -13.47
CA ARG A 70 -22.20 2.72 -13.05
C ARG A 70 -20.92 3.53 -13.15
N PHE A 71 -20.27 3.72 -12.01
CA PHE A 71 -18.95 4.34 -11.90
C PHE A 71 -17.93 3.26 -11.59
N GLU A 72 -16.90 3.14 -12.41
CA GLU A 72 -15.79 2.24 -12.16
C GLU A 72 -14.48 3.02 -12.20
N THR A 73 -13.66 2.82 -11.18
CA THR A 73 -12.29 3.35 -11.14
C THR A 73 -11.33 2.21 -10.94
N SER A 74 -10.29 2.16 -11.77
CA SER A 74 -9.27 1.12 -11.76
C SER A 74 -7.90 1.74 -12.03
N GLY A 75 -6.98 1.58 -11.09
CA GLY A 75 -5.61 2.00 -11.29
C GLY A 75 -4.88 2.35 -10.01
N GLY A 76 -3.80 3.09 -10.17
CA GLY A 76 -2.96 3.53 -9.08
C GLY A 76 -1.55 3.90 -9.53
N THR A 77 -0.75 4.25 -8.54
CA THR A 77 0.66 4.59 -8.66
C THR A 77 1.49 3.50 -7.97
N SER A 78 2.51 3.04 -8.67
CA SER A 78 3.55 2.15 -8.18
C SER A 78 4.88 2.89 -8.11
N ILE A 79 5.85 2.31 -7.39
CA ILE A 79 7.20 2.85 -7.28
C ILE A 79 8.20 1.78 -7.69
N ALA A 80 9.03 2.11 -8.67
CA ALA A 80 10.21 1.34 -9.03
C ALA A 80 11.44 2.00 -8.41
N ARG A 81 12.29 1.24 -7.69
CA ARG A 81 13.51 1.77 -7.07
C ARG A 81 14.73 0.92 -7.42
N LEU A 82 15.86 1.60 -7.56
CA LEU A 82 17.20 1.01 -7.56
C LEU A 82 17.94 1.49 -6.32
N GLY A 83 18.58 0.56 -5.62
CA GLY A 83 19.27 0.86 -4.37
C GLY A 83 20.66 0.27 -4.27
N TRP A 84 21.43 0.82 -3.36
CA TRP A 84 22.72 0.31 -2.94
C TRP A 84 22.81 0.34 -1.42
N ALA A 85 23.23 -0.77 -0.82
CA ALA A 85 23.51 -0.83 0.61
C ALA A 85 24.87 -1.46 0.87
N GLN A 86 25.57 -0.96 1.89
CA GLN A 86 26.88 -1.47 2.27
C GLN A 86 27.09 -1.40 3.79
N ARG A 87 27.84 -2.37 4.32
CA ARG A 87 28.31 -2.33 5.71
C ARG A 87 29.56 -1.46 5.79
N VAL A 88 29.56 -0.48 6.70
CA VAL A 88 30.64 0.52 6.79
C VAL A 88 31.49 0.39 8.05
N PHE A 89 30.90 0.09 9.21
CA PHE A 89 31.62 0.07 10.48
C PHE A 89 31.53 -1.28 11.18
N ARG A 90 32.66 -1.97 11.33
CA ARG A 90 32.82 -3.26 12.06
C ARG A 90 31.71 -4.29 11.74
N GLN A 91 31.18 -4.24 10.52
CA GLN A 91 30.00 -4.99 10.08
C GLN A 91 28.72 -4.80 10.93
N ARG A 92 28.69 -3.86 11.88
CA ARG A 92 27.55 -3.57 12.75
C ARG A 92 26.78 -2.32 12.34
N LEU A 93 27.31 -1.52 11.43
CA LEU A 93 26.60 -0.39 10.82
C LEU A 93 26.52 -0.61 9.31
N ALA A 94 25.32 -0.48 8.77
CA ALA A 94 25.09 -0.41 7.34
C ALA A 94 24.40 0.89 6.96
N VAL A 95 24.71 1.37 5.76
CA VAL A 95 24.08 2.52 5.14
C VAL A 95 23.53 2.09 3.79
N GLY A 96 22.42 2.69 3.40
CA GLY A 96 21.80 2.44 2.11
C GLY A 96 21.21 3.70 1.51
N VAL A 97 21.20 3.76 0.19
CA VAL A 97 20.56 4.80 -0.60
C VAL A 97 19.77 4.16 -1.73
N SER A 98 18.68 4.79 -2.14
CA SER A 98 17.92 4.39 -3.31
C SER A 98 17.35 5.58 -4.04
N VAL A 99 17.23 5.43 -5.36
CA VAL A 99 16.56 6.35 -6.26
C VAL A 99 15.44 5.59 -6.96
N GLY A 100 14.36 6.27 -7.27
CA GLY A 100 13.22 5.64 -7.92
C GLY A 100 12.31 6.59 -8.64
N ALA A 101 11.32 6.00 -9.30
CA ALA A 101 10.29 6.70 -10.03
C ALA A 101 8.91 6.20 -9.61
N TYR A 102 7.99 7.13 -9.44
CA TYR A 102 6.55 6.86 -9.43
C TYR A 102 6.08 6.64 -10.86
N VAL A 103 5.36 5.55 -11.08
CA VAL A 103 4.73 5.24 -12.37
C VAL A 103 3.34 4.72 -12.10
N GLY A 104 2.34 5.28 -12.78
CA GLY A 104 0.96 4.94 -12.50
C GLY A 104 0.01 5.29 -13.63
N ARG A 105 -1.18 4.71 -13.55
CA ARG A 105 -2.29 5.00 -14.44
C ARG A 105 -3.57 4.85 -13.65
N LEU A 106 -4.49 5.80 -13.82
CA LEU A 106 -5.86 5.72 -13.32
C LEU A 106 -6.79 5.75 -14.51
N GLU A 107 -7.71 4.80 -14.56
CA GLU A 107 -8.77 4.72 -15.54
C GLU A 107 -10.10 4.85 -14.80
N GLN A 108 -10.95 5.75 -15.26
CA GLN A 108 -12.30 5.93 -14.76
C GLN A 108 -13.28 5.77 -15.90
N SER A 109 -14.26 4.90 -15.73
CA SER A 109 -15.39 4.78 -16.64
C SER A 109 -16.67 5.15 -15.93
N PHE A 110 -17.52 5.88 -16.66
CA PHE A 110 -18.88 6.16 -16.27
C PHE A 110 -19.81 5.65 -17.35
N ASP A 111 -20.71 4.76 -16.99
CA ASP A 111 -21.73 4.21 -17.87
C ASP A 111 -23.11 4.55 -17.32
N ARG A 112 -23.96 5.10 -18.18
CA ARG A 112 -25.37 5.40 -17.87
C ARG A 112 -26.26 4.58 -18.79
N THR A 113 -27.03 3.68 -18.19
CA THR A 113 -28.08 2.93 -18.86
C THR A 113 -29.45 3.48 -18.49
N LEU A 114 -30.33 3.59 -19.48
CA LEU A 114 -31.70 4.03 -19.30
C LEU A 114 -32.63 2.85 -19.55
N ASP A 115 -33.72 2.76 -18.79
CA ASP A 115 -34.74 1.76 -19.07
C ASP A 115 -35.44 2.06 -20.40
N SER A 116 -35.06 1.29 -21.43
CA SER A 116 -35.59 1.38 -22.80
C SER A 116 -37.11 1.20 -22.89
N LEU A 117 -37.74 0.53 -21.91
CA LEU A 117 -39.20 0.36 -21.86
C LEU A 117 -39.92 1.67 -21.52
N SER A 118 -39.23 2.62 -20.87
CA SER A 118 -39.80 3.88 -20.40
C SER A 118 -39.76 5.01 -21.43
N ILE A 119 -38.76 5.05 -22.34
CA ILE A 119 -38.55 6.17 -23.30
C ILE A 119 -38.44 5.73 -24.79
N GLY A 120 -38.35 4.43 -25.07
CA GLY A 120 -38.01 3.89 -26.39
C GLY A 120 -36.57 4.23 -26.84
N ASP A 121 -36.23 4.03 -28.12
CA ASP A 121 -34.89 4.26 -28.71
C ASP A 121 -34.45 5.74 -28.79
N ARG A 122 -35.14 6.65 -28.09
CA ARG A 122 -34.95 8.11 -28.24
C ARG A 122 -33.74 8.65 -27.48
N VAL A 123 -33.28 7.95 -26.45
CA VAL A 123 -32.11 8.33 -25.66
C VAL A 123 -31.09 7.20 -25.70
N ARG A 124 -29.86 7.52 -26.14
CA ARG A 124 -28.79 6.53 -26.21
C ARG A 124 -28.11 6.39 -24.85
N PRO A 125 -27.66 5.17 -24.47
CA PRO A 125 -26.74 5.00 -23.36
C PRO A 125 -25.54 5.93 -23.51
N PHE A 126 -25.08 6.48 -22.38
CA PHE A 126 -23.91 7.35 -22.33
C PHE A 126 -22.77 6.59 -21.67
N SER A 127 -21.58 6.64 -22.26
CA SER A 127 -20.37 6.04 -21.71
C SER A 127 -19.23 7.02 -21.88
N GLU A 128 -18.50 7.28 -20.80
CA GLU A 128 -17.34 8.15 -20.78
C GLU A 128 -16.16 7.38 -20.18
N LEU A 129 -14.99 7.50 -20.81
CA LEU A 129 -13.75 6.91 -20.35
C LEU A 129 -12.71 8.01 -20.18
N SER A 130 -12.23 8.17 -18.96
CA SER A 130 -11.19 9.13 -18.60
C SER A 130 -9.96 8.41 -18.08
N GLU A 131 -8.79 8.78 -18.59
CA GLU A 131 -7.51 8.16 -18.23
C GLU A 131 -6.45 9.21 -17.87
N TRP A 132 -5.83 9.04 -16.72
CA TRP A 132 -4.70 9.83 -16.26
C TRP A 132 -3.45 8.97 -16.06
N ARG A 133 -2.30 9.55 -16.38
CA ARG A 133 -0.98 8.96 -16.12
C ARG A 133 -0.28 9.70 -15.01
N TYR A 134 0.34 8.95 -14.10
CA TYR A 134 1.12 9.49 -12.99
C TYR A 134 2.60 9.22 -13.18
N SER A 135 3.40 10.26 -12.95
CA SER A 135 4.86 10.16 -12.96
C SER A 135 5.49 11.06 -11.92
N GLY A 136 6.60 10.63 -11.32
CA GLY A 136 7.35 11.41 -10.35
C GLY A 136 8.64 10.67 -9.97
N TYR A 137 9.41 11.22 -9.05
CA TYR A 137 10.67 10.63 -8.60
C TYR A 137 10.78 10.62 -7.09
N THR A 138 11.59 9.70 -6.56
CA THR A 138 11.81 9.54 -5.12
C THR A 138 13.27 9.21 -4.84
N LEU A 139 13.73 9.66 -3.68
CA LEU A 139 15.04 9.34 -3.13
C LEU A 139 14.85 8.89 -1.68
N ALA A 140 15.50 7.80 -1.29
CA ALA A 140 15.52 7.37 0.10
C ALA A 140 16.94 7.08 0.57
N ALA A 141 17.19 7.34 1.84
CA ALA A 141 18.41 6.98 2.53
C ALA A 141 18.08 6.30 3.86
N GLY A 142 18.89 5.33 4.25
CA GLY A 142 18.67 4.56 5.46
C GLY A 142 19.95 4.13 6.14
N ILE A 143 19.83 3.87 7.42
CA ILE A 143 20.89 3.33 8.27
C ILE A 143 20.34 2.14 9.05
N SER A 144 21.16 1.14 9.27
CA SER A 144 20.85 0.05 10.21
C SER A 144 22.05 -0.24 11.09
N ALA A 145 21.79 -0.52 12.37
CA ALA A 145 22.81 -0.78 13.36
C ALA A 145 22.49 -2.01 14.20
N ASP A 146 23.53 -2.78 14.49
CA ASP A 146 23.50 -3.93 15.40
C ASP A 146 24.35 -3.58 16.65
N PRO A 147 23.83 -2.73 17.57
CA PRO A 147 24.59 -2.31 18.76
C PRO A 147 24.91 -3.50 19.68
N HIS A 148 24.08 -4.54 19.65
CA HIS A 148 24.24 -5.80 20.37
C HIS A 148 23.79 -6.94 19.46
N ASP A 149 24.30 -8.16 19.65
CA ASP A 149 23.97 -9.31 18.80
C ASP A 149 22.49 -9.75 18.90
N LEU A 150 21.75 -9.18 19.85
CA LEU A 150 20.32 -9.43 20.08
C LEU A 150 19.43 -8.26 19.63
N ILE A 151 20.02 -7.13 19.21
CA ILE A 151 19.29 -5.91 18.92
C ILE A 151 19.68 -5.43 17.53
N HIS A 152 18.68 -5.31 16.66
CA HIS A 152 18.79 -4.69 15.36
C HIS A 152 17.95 -3.42 15.33
N LEU A 153 18.53 -2.30 14.91
CA LEU A 153 17.85 -1.02 14.76
C LEU A 153 17.97 -0.53 13.33
N ALA A 154 16.94 0.13 12.82
CA ALA A 154 16.96 0.74 11.51
C ALA A 154 16.20 2.08 11.51
N ALA A 155 16.66 3.00 10.69
CA ALA A 155 15.99 4.27 10.42
C ALA A 155 16.13 4.62 8.93
N ALA A 156 15.13 5.28 8.38
CA ALA A 156 15.13 5.71 7.00
C ALA A 156 14.37 7.02 6.81
N VAL A 157 14.84 7.79 5.83
CA VAL A 157 14.17 8.97 5.30
C VAL A 157 13.85 8.73 3.83
N GLU A 158 12.63 9.05 3.44
CA GLU A 158 12.17 9.03 2.05
C GLU A 158 11.70 10.43 1.68
N TRP A 159 12.22 10.91 0.56
CA TRP A 159 11.84 12.14 -0.08
C TRP A 159 11.24 11.84 -1.45
N SER A 160 10.26 12.64 -1.83
CA SER A 160 9.58 12.53 -3.10
C SER A 160 9.53 13.89 -3.76
N GLY A 161 9.85 13.92 -5.05
CA GLY A 161 9.46 15.03 -5.89
C GLY A 161 7.95 15.01 -6.11
N ASP A 162 7.46 16.02 -6.81
CA ASP A 162 6.04 16.06 -7.13
C ASP A 162 5.65 14.91 -8.07
N ILE A 163 4.44 14.40 -7.87
CA ILE A 163 3.79 13.44 -8.76
C ILE A 163 2.91 14.24 -9.72
N THR A 164 3.27 14.26 -10.99
CA THR A 164 2.47 14.87 -12.04
C THR A 164 1.44 13.87 -12.56
N GLU A 165 0.20 14.33 -12.64
CA GLU A 165 -0.94 13.69 -13.27
C GLU A 165 -1.18 14.33 -14.64
N THR A 166 -1.15 13.54 -15.70
CA THR A 166 -1.36 14.02 -17.07
C THR A 166 -2.57 13.30 -17.69
N PRO A 167 -3.61 14.03 -18.12
CA PRO A 167 -4.75 13.43 -18.81
C PRO A 167 -4.31 12.91 -20.19
N ARG A 168 -4.89 11.78 -20.63
CA ARG A 168 -4.72 11.33 -22.02
C ARG A 168 -5.51 12.21 -22.98
N PRO A 169 -5.12 12.24 -24.27
CA PRO A 169 -5.96 12.84 -25.30
C PRO A 169 -7.38 12.26 -25.27
N GLY A 170 -8.38 13.13 -25.16
CA GLY A 170 -9.79 12.74 -25.06
C GLY A 170 -10.33 12.64 -23.62
N THR A 171 -9.49 12.81 -22.60
CA THR A 171 -9.93 12.93 -21.20
C THR A 171 -10.18 14.38 -20.85
N GLU A 172 -11.35 14.67 -20.26
CA GLU A 172 -11.65 15.99 -19.73
C GLU A 172 -10.84 16.26 -18.45
N GLY A 173 -10.33 17.49 -18.31
CA GLY A 173 -9.53 17.92 -17.16
C GLY A 173 -8.14 18.44 -17.52
N ALA A 174 -7.56 19.22 -16.62
CA ALA A 174 -6.20 19.71 -16.74
C ALA A 174 -5.19 18.75 -16.09
N ALA A 175 -3.93 18.86 -16.50
CA ALA A 175 -2.85 18.23 -15.74
C ALA A 175 -2.79 18.81 -14.32
N ASN A 176 -2.49 17.96 -13.34
CA ASN A 176 -2.36 18.34 -11.94
C ASN A 176 -1.03 17.84 -11.37
N THR A 177 -0.61 18.42 -10.26
CA THR A 177 0.67 18.09 -9.62
C THR A 177 0.46 17.93 -8.12
N TYR A 178 0.82 16.77 -7.60
CA TYR A 178 0.65 16.39 -6.20
C TYR A 178 2.00 16.34 -5.50
N SER A 179 2.18 17.12 -4.43
CA SER A 179 3.40 17.02 -3.62
C SER A 179 3.23 15.92 -2.57
N VAL A 180 4.22 15.03 -2.52
CA VAL A 180 4.30 13.95 -1.52
C VAL A 180 5.31 14.35 -0.45
N PRO A 181 4.89 14.45 0.82
CA PRO A 181 5.77 14.93 1.87
C PRO A 181 6.84 13.91 2.27
N LEU A 182 7.92 14.45 2.84
CA LEU A 182 9.01 13.67 3.44
C LEU A 182 8.45 12.67 4.47
N ARG A 183 8.91 11.43 4.37
CA ARG A 183 8.59 10.37 5.34
C ARG A 183 9.82 10.01 6.14
N LEU A 184 9.70 10.02 7.46
CA LEU A 184 10.69 9.47 8.38
C LEU A 184 10.16 8.16 8.95
N SER A 185 11.02 7.17 9.09
CA SER A 185 10.66 5.90 9.71
C SER A 185 11.81 5.33 10.52
N GLY A 186 11.46 4.58 11.55
CA GLY A 186 12.40 3.91 12.41
C GLY A 186 11.79 2.67 13.03
N GLY A 187 12.62 1.72 13.41
CA GLY A 187 12.17 0.51 14.04
C GLY A 187 13.32 -0.33 14.54
N GLY A 188 12.97 -1.44 15.17
CA GLY A 188 13.95 -2.37 15.68
C GLY A 188 13.37 -3.74 15.91
N THR A 189 14.28 -4.70 16.03
CA THR A 189 14.01 -6.08 16.41
C THR A 189 14.88 -6.43 17.61
N VAL A 190 14.29 -7.08 18.61
CA VAL A 190 14.99 -7.60 19.77
C VAL A 190 14.77 -9.11 19.84
N GLN A 191 15.86 -9.86 19.82
CA GLN A 191 15.85 -11.30 20.02
C GLN A 191 15.83 -11.60 21.53
N LEU A 192 14.73 -12.14 22.04
CA LEU A 192 14.61 -12.50 23.45
C LEU A 192 15.18 -13.89 23.71
N THR A 193 14.97 -14.82 22.77
CA THR A 193 15.51 -16.18 22.80
C THR A 193 15.86 -16.64 21.38
N PRO A 194 16.56 -17.77 21.19
CA PRO A 194 16.81 -18.33 19.86
C PRO A 194 15.55 -18.60 19.01
N ARG A 195 14.38 -18.69 19.65
CA ARG A 195 13.10 -18.99 19.01
C ARG A 195 12.10 -17.83 19.04
N PHE A 196 12.42 -16.73 19.73
CA PHE A 196 11.46 -15.66 19.96
C PHE A 196 12.10 -14.29 19.73
N GLN A 197 11.44 -13.48 18.91
CA GLN A 197 11.84 -12.11 18.64
C GLN A 197 10.64 -11.17 18.71
N LEU A 198 10.88 -9.95 19.16
CA LEU A 198 9.94 -8.83 19.13
C LEU A 198 10.39 -7.82 18.08
N ASN A 199 9.43 -7.21 17.40
CA ASN A 199 9.68 -6.10 16.49
C ASN A 199 8.76 -4.92 16.80
N GLY A 200 9.24 -3.71 16.50
CA GLY A 200 8.50 -2.48 16.65
C GLY A 200 8.93 -1.46 15.60
N SER A 201 7.98 -0.64 15.15
CA SER A 201 8.24 0.40 14.15
C SER A 201 7.34 1.61 14.34
N ILE A 202 7.84 2.75 13.89
CA ILE A 202 7.14 4.01 13.80
C ILE A 202 7.48 4.68 12.48
N ALA A 203 6.51 5.36 11.88
CA ALA A 203 6.71 6.23 10.74
C ALA A 203 5.92 7.52 10.94
N TRP A 204 6.46 8.57 10.36
CA TRP A 204 6.00 9.94 10.46
C TRP A 204 6.01 10.58 9.08
N GLN A 205 4.95 11.33 8.76
CA GLN A 205 4.83 12.03 7.51
C GLN A 205 3.90 13.25 7.68
N ASP A 206 4.35 14.44 7.27
CA ASP A 206 3.58 15.69 7.43
C ASP A 206 2.95 16.14 6.11
N TRP A 207 1.65 15.96 5.97
CA TRP A 207 0.90 16.32 4.77
C TRP A 207 0.39 17.77 4.77
N SER A 208 0.78 18.60 5.75
CA SER A 208 0.34 20.00 5.84
C SER A 208 0.87 20.88 4.69
N SER A 209 2.00 20.53 4.09
CA SER A 209 2.56 21.22 2.92
C SER A 209 2.18 20.58 1.59
N ALA A 210 1.32 19.55 1.61
CA ALA A 210 0.88 18.87 0.40
C ALA A 210 -0.04 19.76 -0.44
N THR A 211 0.19 19.80 -1.74
CA THR A 211 -0.50 20.62 -2.74
C THR A 211 -1.07 19.72 -3.83
N GLY A 212 -2.03 20.23 -4.61
CA GLY A 212 -2.70 19.49 -5.69
C GLY A 212 -3.97 18.75 -5.25
N PHE A 213 -4.26 18.72 -3.95
CA PHE A 213 -5.48 18.14 -3.39
C PHE A 213 -6.55 19.22 -3.15
N PRO A 214 -7.85 18.89 -3.23
CA PRO A 214 -8.90 19.83 -2.85
C PRO A 214 -8.75 20.32 -1.40
N ASP A 215 -9.18 21.54 -1.13
CA ASP A 215 -9.04 22.17 0.19
C ASP A 215 -9.66 21.32 1.29
N GLY A 216 -8.88 21.06 2.35
CA GLY A 216 -9.30 20.29 3.52
C GLY A 216 -9.19 18.76 3.39
N VAL A 217 -8.82 18.23 2.20
CA VAL A 217 -8.67 16.77 1.97
C VAL A 217 -7.36 16.22 2.52
N ALA A 218 -6.25 16.93 2.31
CA ALA A 218 -4.97 16.58 2.90
C ALA A 218 -4.94 16.99 4.38
N SER A 219 -4.63 16.03 5.25
CA SER A 219 -4.57 16.29 6.69
C SER A 219 -3.17 16.65 7.17
N HIS A 220 -3.05 17.06 8.43
CA HIS A 220 -1.77 17.41 9.05
C HIS A 220 -0.94 16.15 9.37
N LEU A 221 0.05 16.31 10.24
CA LEU A 221 0.94 15.29 10.78
C LEU A 221 0.31 13.90 10.94
N LYS A 222 0.91 12.90 10.27
CA LYS A 222 0.49 11.50 10.34
C LYS A 222 1.53 10.63 11.01
N PHE A 223 1.03 9.78 11.91
CA PHE A 223 1.81 8.74 12.56
C PHE A 223 1.28 7.37 12.19
N THR A 224 2.22 6.48 11.91
CA THR A 224 1.98 5.04 11.83
C THR A 224 2.87 4.38 12.85
N TYR A 225 2.34 3.44 13.62
CA TYR A 225 3.15 2.62 14.49
C TYR A 225 2.61 1.21 14.54
N GLY A 226 3.48 0.28 14.89
CA GLY A 226 3.11 -1.11 15.02
C GLY A 226 4.22 -1.93 15.61
N GLY A 227 3.87 -3.15 15.98
CA GLY A 227 4.82 -4.11 16.50
C GLY A 227 4.26 -5.50 16.39
N GLY A 228 5.10 -6.46 16.67
CA GLY A 228 4.75 -7.85 16.56
C GLY A 228 5.77 -8.75 17.19
N LEU A 229 5.45 -10.03 17.18
CA LEU A 229 6.30 -11.10 17.65
C LEU A 229 6.42 -12.16 16.57
N GLU A 230 7.59 -12.78 16.49
CA GLU A 230 7.80 -14.00 15.73
C GLU A 230 8.29 -15.08 16.67
N TRP A 231 7.66 -16.25 16.57
CA TRP A 231 7.97 -17.45 17.31
C TRP A 231 8.26 -18.60 16.35
N ARG A 232 9.45 -19.20 16.44
CA ARG A 232 9.81 -20.41 15.68
C ARG A 232 9.22 -21.63 16.37
N ALA A 233 8.00 -22.00 15.96
CA ALA A 233 7.25 -23.12 16.52
C ALA A 233 7.94 -24.47 16.24
N ILE A 234 8.47 -24.63 15.02
CA ILE A 234 9.28 -25.79 14.63
C ILE A 234 10.65 -25.28 14.18
N GLN A 235 11.71 -25.91 14.67
CA GLN A 235 13.08 -25.64 14.27
C GLN A 235 13.85 -26.97 14.18
N GLN A 236 14.16 -27.37 12.96
CA GLN A 236 15.03 -28.49 12.61
C GLN A 236 16.26 -27.95 11.86
N GLU A 237 17.28 -28.76 11.63
CA GLU A 237 18.53 -28.31 10.98
C GLU A 237 18.29 -27.64 9.62
N THR A 238 17.33 -28.14 8.84
CA THR A 238 17.11 -27.69 7.47
C THR A 238 15.77 -27.01 7.22
N ARG A 239 14.92 -26.90 8.25
CA ARG A 239 13.54 -26.42 8.13
C ARG A 239 13.11 -25.70 9.39
N SER A 240 12.36 -24.62 9.22
CA SER A 240 11.70 -23.94 10.33
C SER A 240 10.33 -23.40 9.93
N VAL A 241 9.44 -23.34 10.93
CA VAL A 241 8.08 -22.82 10.80
C VAL A 241 7.90 -21.67 11.78
N PRO A 242 8.19 -20.42 11.34
CA PRO A 242 7.91 -19.24 12.13
C PRO A 242 6.41 -18.90 12.11
N LEU A 243 5.86 -18.66 13.29
CA LEU A 243 4.55 -18.06 13.53
C LEU A 243 4.72 -16.59 13.86
N ARG A 244 3.88 -15.72 13.32
CA ARG A 244 3.97 -14.27 13.47
C ARG A 244 2.64 -13.70 13.89
N PHE A 245 2.67 -12.76 14.81
CA PHE A 245 1.52 -11.99 15.24
C PHE A 245 1.89 -10.51 15.28
N GLY A 246 1.00 -9.66 14.82
CA GLY A 246 1.28 -8.24 14.69
C GLY A 246 0.06 -7.36 14.96
N TYR A 247 0.36 -6.12 15.29
CA TYR A 247 -0.58 -5.04 15.45
C TYR A 247 -0.02 -3.79 14.77
N ARG A 248 -0.86 -3.07 14.06
CA ARG A 248 -0.50 -1.79 13.43
C ARG A 248 -1.66 -0.81 13.53
N ARG A 249 -1.32 0.44 13.85
CA ARG A 249 -2.23 1.58 13.74
C ARG A 249 -1.68 2.59 12.74
N VAL A 250 -2.52 3.02 11.82
CA VAL A 250 -2.20 3.95 10.73
C VAL A 250 -3.23 5.06 10.75
N VAL A 251 -2.79 6.29 10.55
CA VAL A 251 -3.68 7.39 10.17
C VAL A 251 -3.39 7.73 8.71
N PRO A 252 -4.26 7.30 7.75
CA PRO A 252 -4.08 7.64 6.35
C PRO A 252 -4.03 9.15 6.11
N PRO A 253 -3.44 9.58 4.98
CA PRO A 253 -3.20 11.00 4.72
C PRO A 253 -4.44 11.79 4.34
N PHE A 254 -5.45 11.12 3.78
CA PHE A 254 -6.65 11.75 3.25
C PHE A 254 -7.81 11.68 4.25
N ARG A 255 -8.48 12.81 4.46
CA ARG A 255 -9.68 12.90 5.29
C ARG A 255 -10.89 12.38 4.55
N TYR A 256 -11.83 11.84 5.32
CA TYR A 256 -13.21 11.72 4.88
C TYR A 256 -14.01 12.84 5.54
N HIS A 257 -14.55 13.76 4.74
CA HIS A 257 -15.09 15.04 5.21
C HIS A 257 -14.10 15.80 6.12
N ARG A 258 -14.43 15.94 7.41
CA ARG A 258 -13.62 16.68 8.40
C ARG A 258 -12.83 15.75 9.33
N TYR A 259 -12.95 14.44 9.15
CA TYR A 259 -12.41 13.45 10.08
C TYR A 259 -11.20 12.72 9.50
N ASP A 260 -10.20 12.54 10.34
CA ASP A 260 -9.05 11.73 10.02
C ASP A 260 -9.41 10.25 10.16
N PRO A 261 -9.30 9.44 9.09
CA PRO A 261 -9.49 8.00 9.22
C PRO A 261 -8.42 7.42 10.14
N ILE A 262 -8.84 6.47 10.96
CA ILE A 262 -7.93 5.66 11.78
C ILE A 262 -8.08 4.22 11.35
N GLU A 263 -7.01 3.64 10.81
CA GLU A 263 -6.96 2.22 10.47
C GLU A 263 -6.22 1.45 11.57
N THR A 264 -6.88 0.43 12.12
CA THR A 264 -6.30 -0.51 13.08
C THR A 264 -6.26 -1.89 12.47
N VAL A 265 -5.12 -2.57 12.52
CA VAL A 265 -4.91 -3.87 11.88
C VAL A 265 -4.26 -4.84 12.85
N TRP A 266 -4.84 -6.03 12.96
CA TRP A 266 -4.27 -7.21 13.59
C TRP A 266 -3.84 -8.19 12.51
N SER A 267 -2.67 -8.79 12.67
CA SER A 267 -2.14 -9.74 11.70
C SER A 267 -1.68 -11.03 12.36
N ALA A 268 -1.87 -12.13 11.64
CA ALA A 268 -1.34 -13.43 11.97
C ALA A 268 -0.71 -14.05 10.71
N GLY A 269 0.40 -14.75 10.84
CA GLY A 269 1.06 -15.37 9.71
C GLY A 269 1.89 -16.60 10.07
N VAL A 270 2.13 -17.42 9.07
CA VAL A 270 2.97 -18.61 9.14
C VAL A 270 3.94 -18.62 7.97
N GLY A 271 5.22 -18.87 8.26
CA GLY A 271 6.25 -19.10 7.26
C GLY A 271 6.60 -20.56 7.15
N PHE A 272 7.01 -20.97 5.96
CA PHE A 272 7.56 -22.28 5.67
C PHE A 272 8.92 -22.09 5.01
N ASN A 273 9.98 -22.29 5.79
CA ASN A 273 11.34 -22.29 5.25
C ASN A 273 11.62 -23.70 4.71
N ILE A 274 11.56 -23.84 3.39
CA ILE A 274 11.61 -25.13 2.69
C ILE A 274 13.03 -25.70 2.73
N VAL A 275 14.01 -24.83 2.49
CA VAL A 275 15.44 -25.14 2.52
C VAL A 275 16.14 -24.05 3.32
N GLU A 276 16.65 -24.44 4.48
CA GLU A 276 17.46 -23.61 5.36
C GLU A 276 18.81 -24.30 5.61
N LEU A 277 19.92 -23.57 5.56
CA LEU A 277 21.23 -24.09 5.97
C LEU A 277 22.01 -22.98 6.66
N ALA A 278 22.56 -23.24 7.85
CA ALA A 278 23.32 -22.26 8.63
C ALA A 278 22.58 -20.90 8.79
N ALA A 279 21.26 -20.96 9.04
CA ALA A 279 20.35 -19.80 9.15
C ALA A 279 20.16 -18.98 7.85
N ILE A 280 20.59 -19.51 6.70
CA ILE A 280 20.32 -18.94 5.37
C ILE A 280 19.12 -19.66 4.76
N ARG A 281 18.10 -18.89 4.36
CA ARG A 281 16.88 -19.40 3.71
C ARG A 281 17.03 -19.35 2.19
N PHE A 282 17.06 -20.50 1.53
CA PHE A 282 17.18 -20.60 0.06
C PHE A 282 15.83 -20.56 -0.65
N GLY A 283 14.77 -21.03 0.02
CA GLY A 283 13.41 -20.98 -0.49
C GLY A 283 12.41 -20.92 0.66
N TRP A 284 11.45 -20.01 0.57
CA TRP A 284 10.43 -19.86 1.59
C TRP A 284 9.09 -19.39 1.01
N ILE A 285 8.04 -19.71 1.76
CA ILE A 285 6.66 -19.26 1.53
C ILE A 285 6.17 -18.65 2.83
N ASP A 286 5.61 -17.45 2.77
CA ASP A 286 4.91 -16.85 3.91
C ASP A 286 3.44 -16.63 3.54
N LEU A 287 2.56 -17.02 4.46
CA LEU A 287 1.12 -16.78 4.41
C LEU A 287 0.75 -15.87 5.57
N ALA A 288 -0.02 -14.82 5.31
CA ALA A 288 -0.55 -13.95 6.36
C ALA A 288 -2.02 -13.64 6.13
N ALA A 289 -2.72 -13.45 7.24
CA ALA A 289 -4.07 -12.91 7.28
C ALA A 289 -4.08 -11.67 8.18
N GLU A 290 -4.77 -10.63 7.73
CA GLU A 290 -4.96 -9.39 8.45
C GLU A 290 -6.45 -9.15 8.63
N TYR A 291 -6.86 -8.76 9.83
CA TYR A 291 -8.17 -8.19 10.10
C TYR A 291 -7.97 -6.74 10.52
N GLY A 292 -8.72 -5.82 9.94
CA GLY A 292 -8.65 -4.43 10.32
C GLY A 292 -9.97 -3.70 10.27
N THR A 293 -9.98 -2.56 10.95
CA THR A 293 -11.06 -1.59 10.91
C THR A 293 -10.51 -0.26 10.41
N ARG A 294 -11.34 0.52 9.73
CA ARG A 294 -11.05 1.91 9.39
C ARG A 294 -12.25 2.75 9.77
N ASP A 295 -12.03 3.72 10.65
CA ASP A 295 -13.10 4.57 11.16
C ASP A 295 -12.82 6.03 10.80
N SER A 296 -13.74 6.65 10.08
CA SER A 296 -13.79 8.08 9.76
C SER A 296 -15.24 8.52 9.74
N HIS A 297 -15.79 8.87 10.91
CA HIS A 297 -17.20 9.22 11.10
C HIS A 297 -17.71 10.16 9.96
N PRO A 298 -18.85 9.86 9.31
CA PRO A 298 -19.79 8.76 9.59
C PRO A 298 -19.41 7.39 8.98
N LEU A 299 -18.33 7.28 8.22
CA LEU A 299 -17.88 6.04 7.58
C LEU A 299 -17.14 5.11 8.56
N SER A 300 -17.59 3.86 8.67
CA SER A 300 -16.86 2.77 9.34
C SER A 300 -16.68 1.61 8.39
N GLU A 301 -15.48 1.06 8.31
CA GLU A 301 -15.13 -0.07 7.46
C GLU A 301 -14.49 -1.18 8.28
N ARG A 302 -14.77 -2.42 7.88
CA ARG A 302 -14.08 -3.62 8.37
C ARG A 302 -13.55 -4.37 7.18
N PHE A 303 -12.35 -4.91 7.28
CA PHE A 303 -11.74 -5.64 6.17
C PHE A 303 -10.86 -6.80 6.63
N TRP A 304 -10.76 -7.79 5.75
CA TRP A 304 -9.80 -8.88 5.79
C TRP A 304 -8.81 -8.72 4.64
N ARG A 305 -7.53 -8.98 4.88
CA ARG A 305 -6.52 -9.09 3.83
C ARG A 305 -5.79 -10.41 3.93
N GLY A 306 -5.63 -11.10 2.81
CA GLY A 306 -4.76 -12.27 2.71
C GLY A 306 -3.47 -11.89 2.00
N THR A 307 -2.31 -12.34 2.46
CA THR A 307 -1.03 -12.12 1.79
C THR A 307 -0.32 -13.44 1.54
N VAL A 308 0.15 -13.61 0.30
CA VAL A 308 1.07 -14.69 -0.06
C VAL A 308 2.37 -14.08 -0.56
N SER A 309 3.46 -14.51 0.06
CA SER A 309 4.83 -14.13 -0.29
C SER A 309 5.65 -15.36 -0.61
N LEU A 310 6.45 -15.24 -1.66
CA LEU A 310 7.38 -16.28 -2.11
C LEU A 310 8.75 -15.66 -2.21
N GLY A 311 9.77 -16.41 -1.81
CA GLY A 311 11.13 -15.95 -1.95
C GLY A 311 12.10 -17.08 -2.23
N ILE A 312 13.11 -16.73 -3.01
CA ILE A 312 14.21 -17.60 -3.40
C ILE A 312 15.48 -16.79 -3.20
N SER A 313 16.49 -17.39 -2.59
CA SER A 313 17.82 -16.81 -2.54
C SER A 313 18.85 -17.79 -3.05
N ARG A 314 19.88 -17.25 -3.69
CA ARG A 314 21.06 -17.98 -4.14
C ARG A 314 22.26 -17.07 -3.88
N PHE A 315 23.27 -17.62 -3.23
CA PHE A 315 24.53 -16.96 -2.93
C PHE A 315 25.65 -17.62 -3.72
#